data_AF-A0A972HVK5-F1
#
_entry.id   AF-A0A972HVK5-F1
#
_cell.length_a   1.000
_cell.length_b   1.000
_cell.length_c   1.000
_cell.angle_alpha   90.00
_cell.angle_beta   90.00
_cell.angle_gamma   90.00
#
_symmetry.space_group_name_H-M   'P 1'
#
loop_
_entity.id
_entity.type
_entity.pdbx_description
1 polymer ?
#
loop_
_entity_poly.entity_id
_entity_poly.type
_entity_poly.pdbx_seq_one_letter_code
_entity_poly.pdbx_strand_id
1 'polypeptide(L)'
;MIQFHNRRYSFMKINKNSKNHRIYKKWWVLAVILVLAIGIAGCSGANNEGPISNDFEETLFNGYTIITVDGGDMSGVREPNVAVDIGFGDREYWAFTNEYGQLVRVVAKEIVPQDDSTEPVTSNGRYYHDEAKVPGTELPNYDQGHVIADSLGGVSNAYNITPQDSTLNRHGNQAYMEKVIRDAGGCTDFEAIITYPNTETHIPSKYKYTYTIKGEVIVDEFENVNPDKVNKALIENQKATDLSSVDKDGNGRVTIAEAKAAGYKMPITKDHWLYQYMDDRDGDGMVGE
;
A
#
# COMPACT_ATOMS: atom_id res chain seq x y z
N MET A 1 3.60 -12.31 -18.22
CA MET A 1 4.09 -12.98 -16.99
C MET A 1 5.58 -12.73 -16.90
N ILE A 2 6.00 -11.69 -16.19
CA ILE A 2 7.42 -11.38 -15.97
C ILE A 2 7.65 -11.51 -14.46
N GLN A 3 8.57 -12.39 -14.10
CA GLN A 3 8.99 -12.67 -12.74
C GLN A 3 9.73 -11.47 -12.16
N PHE A 4 9.27 -10.98 -11.01
CA PHE A 4 10.08 -10.12 -10.15
C PHE A 4 11.09 -10.99 -9.40
N HIS A 5 12.34 -11.00 -9.85
CA HIS A 5 13.48 -11.50 -9.10
C HIS A 5 14.32 -10.31 -8.62
N ASN A 6 14.08 -9.87 -7.38
CA ASN A 6 15.15 -9.54 -6.41
C ASN A 6 14.55 -9.04 -5.10
N ARG A 7 14.16 -9.96 -4.20
CA ARG A 7 14.43 -9.88 -2.75
C ARG A 7 14.52 -11.30 -2.21
N ARG A 8 15.60 -11.59 -1.48
CA ARG A 8 15.78 -12.87 -0.76
C ARG A 8 14.74 -12.96 0.35
N TYR A 9 13.65 -13.66 0.11
CA TYR A 9 12.75 -14.12 1.16
C TYR A 9 13.23 -15.45 1.70
N SER A 10 13.48 -15.52 3.00
CA SER A 10 13.67 -16.78 3.71
C SER A 10 12.31 -17.50 3.74
N PHE A 11 12.19 -18.58 2.97
CA PHE A 11 10.98 -19.39 2.91
C PHE A 11 10.83 -20.21 4.20
N MET A 12 9.89 -19.80 5.07
CA MET A 12 9.36 -20.69 6.09
C MET A 12 8.15 -21.45 5.50
N LYS A 13 8.33 -22.74 5.24
CA LYS A 13 7.26 -23.66 4.81
C LYS A 13 6.18 -23.72 5.89
N ILE A 14 5.01 -23.13 5.65
CA ILE A 14 3.82 -23.33 6.48
C ILE A 14 3.17 -24.64 6.07
N ASN A 15 3.12 -25.59 7.00
CA ASN A 15 2.50 -26.89 6.84
C ASN A 15 0.97 -26.74 6.89
N LYS A 16 0.28 -27.04 5.79
CA LYS A 16 -1.19 -27.15 5.75
C LYS A 16 -1.61 -28.43 6.46
N ASN A 17 -2.11 -28.31 7.70
CA ASN A 17 -3.12 -29.23 8.22
C ASN A 17 -3.71 -28.72 9.54
N SER A 18 -4.92 -28.19 9.48
CA SER A 18 -5.89 -28.30 10.57
C SER A 18 -7.28 -28.06 10.00
N LYS A 19 -8.06 -29.12 9.90
CA LYS A 19 -9.49 -29.09 9.59
C LYS A 19 -10.26 -28.90 10.90
N ASN A 20 -11.20 -27.96 10.87
CA ASN A 20 -12.50 -27.97 11.56
C ASN A 20 -12.56 -28.23 13.08
N HIS A 21 -13.09 -27.27 13.84
CA HIS A 21 -14.48 -27.41 14.31
C HIS A 21 -15.09 -26.10 14.81
N ARG A 22 -16.31 -25.82 14.36
CA ARG A 22 -17.17 -24.69 14.68
C ARG A 22 -18.16 -25.19 15.75
N ILE A 23 -18.20 -24.59 16.95
CA ILE A 23 -19.26 -24.88 17.93
C ILE A 23 -19.73 -23.58 18.59
N TYR A 24 -20.97 -23.19 18.28
CA TYR A 24 -21.78 -22.23 19.01
C TYR A 24 -22.36 -22.89 20.26
N LYS A 25 -22.34 -22.22 21.42
CA LYS A 25 -23.30 -22.46 22.51
C LYS A 25 -23.69 -21.15 23.20
N LYS A 26 -24.91 -20.69 22.91
CA LYS A 26 -25.73 -19.81 23.77
C LYS A 26 -26.37 -20.69 24.85
N TRP A 27 -26.33 -20.31 26.13
CA TRP A 27 -27.39 -20.62 27.12
C TRP A 27 -27.41 -19.53 28.21
N TRP A 28 -28.60 -18.98 28.43
CA TRP A 28 -29.01 -18.11 29.52
C TRP A 28 -29.19 -18.91 30.82
N VAL A 29 -28.81 -18.35 31.98
CA VAL A 29 -29.50 -18.55 33.27
C VAL A 29 -29.36 -17.27 34.11
N LEU A 30 -30.48 -16.72 34.57
CA LEU A 30 -30.61 -15.70 35.62
C LEU A 30 -30.96 -16.40 36.95
N ALA A 31 -30.34 -15.98 38.07
CA ALA A 31 -31.00 -15.54 39.32
C ALA A 31 -30.07 -15.57 40.56
N VAL A 32 -29.76 -14.37 41.07
CA VAL A 32 -29.84 -13.85 42.46
C VAL A 32 -29.50 -14.76 43.66
N ILE A 33 -28.61 -14.31 44.57
CA ILE A 33 -28.84 -14.13 46.04
C ILE A 33 -27.68 -13.37 46.75
N LEU A 34 -28.11 -12.28 47.40
CA LEU A 34 -27.71 -11.58 48.65
C LEU A 34 -26.28 -11.62 49.26
N VAL A 35 -25.78 -10.39 49.44
CA VAL A 35 -24.84 -9.76 50.42
C VAL A 35 -24.38 -10.58 51.63
N LEU A 36 -23.05 -10.54 51.87
CA LEU A 36 -22.47 -10.48 53.22
C LEU A 36 -21.18 -9.63 53.20
N ALA A 37 -21.25 -8.47 53.86
CA ALA A 37 -20.09 -7.64 54.17
C ALA A 37 -19.35 -8.22 55.38
N ILE A 38 -18.06 -8.51 55.21
CA ILE A 38 -17.10 -8.65 56.31
C ILE A 38 -15.85 -7.88 55.88
N GLY A 39 -15.56 -6.78 56.58
CA GLY A 39 -14.32 -6.05 56.43
C GLY A 39 -13.19 -6.75 57.16
N ILE A 40 -12.01 -6.85 56.51
CA ILE A 40 -10.73 -6.99 57.18
C ILE A 40 -9.71 -6.08 56.48
N ALA A 41 -9.06 -5.31 57.33
CA ALA A 41 -7.85 -4.50 57.21
C ALA A 41 -6.93 -4.71 56.00
N GLY A 42 -6.63 -3.58 55.36
CA GLY A 42 -5.29 -3.12 54.99
C GLY A 42 -4.21 -4.16 54.64
N CYS A 43 -4.01 -4.34 53.33
CA CYS A 43 -2.67 -4.43 52.76
C CYS A 43 -2.59 -3.45 51.59
N SER A 44 -1.75 -2.44 51.75
CA SER A 44 -1.39 -1.44 50.77
C SER A 44 -0.64 -2.11 49.61
N GLY A 45 -1.36 -2.57 48.61
CA GLY A 45 -0.83 -2.85 47.28
C GLY A 45 -1.27 -1.71 46.37
N ALA A 46 -0.41 -0.71 46.21
CA ALA A 46 -0.59 0.31 45.18
C ALA A 46 -0.41 -0.36 43.81
N ASN A 47 -1.49 -0.94 43.29
CA ASN A 47 -1.60 -1.25 41.87
C ASN A 47 -1.82 0.08 41.16
N ASN A 48 -0.72 0.72 40.82
CA ASN A 48 -0.69 1.92 40.00
C ASN A 48 -0.86 1.48 38.53
N GLU A 49 -2.05 1.02 38.17
CA GLU A 49 -2.48 1.00 36.77
C GLU A 49 -3.02 2.39 36.45
N GLY A 50 -2.09 3.33 36.21
CA GLY A 50 -2.42 4.63 35.64
C GLY A 50 -2.85 4.46 34.17
N PRO A 51 -3.75 5.31 33.65
CA PRO A 51 -4.21 5.22 32.27
C PRO A 51 -3.06 5.64 31.35
N ILE A 52 -2.52 4.72 30.55
CA ILE A 52 -1.47 5.02 29.54
C ILE A 52 -2.11 5.58 28.23
N SER A 53 -3.41 5.85 28.18
CA SER A 53 -4.10 6.18 26.93
C SER A 53 -4.28 7.67 26.60
N ASN A 54 -4.21 8.60 27.57
CA ASN A 54 -4.56 10.01 27.29
C ASN A 54 -3.46 10.82 26.62
N ASP A 55 -2.20 10.61 26.98
CA ASP A 55 -1.09 11.43 26.48
C ASP A 55 -0.83 11.18 24.98
N PHE A 56 -1.02 9.95 24.50
CA PHE A 56 -0.80 9.63 23.08
C PHE A 56 -1.86 10.28 22.19
N GLU A 57 -3.14 10.17 22.54
CA GLU A 57 -4.22 10.81 21.79
C GLU A 57 -4.10 12.34 21.81
N GLU A 58 -3.77 12.93 22.96
CA GLU A 58 -3.57 14.38 23.07
C GLU A 58 -2.42 14.87 22.17
N THR A 59 -1.35 14.08 22.03
CA THR A 59 -0.24 14.41 21.12
C THR A 59 -0.57 14.16 19.65
N LEU A 60 -1.40 13.16 19.33
CA LEU A 60 -1.73 12.79 17.94
C LEU A 60 -2.53 13.88 17.24
N PHE A 61 -3.50 14.48 17.94
CA PHE A 61 -4.39 15.51 17.39
C PHE A 61 -3.89 16.94 17.64
N ASN A 62 -2.69 17.11 18.19
CA ASN A 62 -2.16 18.44 18.46
C ASN A 62 -2.02 19.26 17.16
N GLY A 63 -2.68 20.41 17.12
CA GLY A 63 -2.72 21.28 15.93
C GLY A 63 -3.84 20.97 14.94
N TYR A 64 -4.69 19.97 15.21
CA TYR A 64 -5.79 19.58 14.33
C TYR A 64 -7.16 19.82 14.97
N THR A 65 -8.11 20.31 14.18
CA THR A 65 -9.53 20.30 14.57
C THR A 65 -10.14 18.97 14.17
N ILE A 66 -10.71 18.23 15.12
CA ILE A 66 -11.44 17.00 14.79
C ILE A 66 -12.80 17.38 14.21
N ILE A 67 -13.12 16.85 13.03
CA ILE A 67 -14.44 17.01 12.39
C ILE A 67 -15.02 15.64 11.99
N THR A 68 -16.33 15.59 11.84
CA THR A 68 -17.04 14.41 11.32
C THR A 68 -17.47 14.68 9.89
N VAL A 69 -17.18 13.74 9.00
CA VAL A 69 -17.57 13.79 7.58
C VAL A 69 -18.26 12.48 7.25
N ASP A 70 -19.39 12.55 6.56
CA ASP A 70 -20.09 11.33 6.14
C ASP A 70 -19.17 10.48 5.25
N GLY A 71 -19.09 9.18 5.52
CA GLY A 71 -18.17 8.29 4.80
C GLY A 71 -18.47 8.15 3.31
N GLY A 72 -19.70 8.46 2.89
CA GLY A 72 -20.12 8.48 1.49
C GLY A 72 -20.19 9.89 0.90
N ASP A 73 -19.70 10.92 1.59
CA ASP A 73 -19.66 12.28 1.04
C ASP A 73 -18.75 12.32 -0.18
N MET A 74 -19.38 12.57 -1.34
CA MET A 74 -18.70 12.63 -2.61
C MET A 74 -18.04 13.99 -2.88
N SER A 75 -18.20 14.98 -1.99
CA SER A 75 -17.47 16.25 -2.04
C SER A 75 -15.98 16.00 -2.15
N GLY A 76 -15.30 16.73 -3.04
CA GLY A 76 -13.85 16.69 -3.17
C GLY A 76 -13.12 17.71 -2.27
N VAL A 77 -13.87 18.51 -1.51
CA VAL A 77 -13.32 19.61 -0.72
C VAL A 77 -12.86 19.10 0.64
N ARG A 78 -11.73 19.61 1.11
CA ARG A 78 -11.20 19.33 2.45
C ARG A 78 -10.89 20.61 3.18
N GLU A 79 -11.27 20.61 4.46
CA GLU A 79 -10.84 21.61 5.42
C GLU A 79 -9.34 21.50 5.75
N PRO A 80 -8.66 22.63 5.99
CA PRO A 80 -7.27 22.66 6.39
C PRO A 80 -7.07 22.32 7.88
N ASN A 81 -5.95 21.68 8.22
CA ASN A 81 -5.56 21.34 9.60
C ASN A 81 -6.67 20.62 10.39
N VAL A 82 -7.30 19.61 9.76
CA VAL A 82 -8.31 18.78 10.43
C VAL A 82 -7.88 17.33 10.54
N ALA A 83 -8.46 16.65 11.54
CA ALA A 83 -8.42 15.21 11.70
C ALA A 83 -9.82 14.64 11.48
N VAL A 84 -9.93 13.58 10.69
CA VAL A 84 -11.20 12.95 10.32
C VAL A 84 -11.07 11.44 10.50
N ASP A 85 -12.05 10.83 11.17
CA ASP A 85 -12.17 9.38 11.19
C ASP A 85 -12.70 8.91 9.83
N ILE A 86 -11.94 8.03 9.20
CA ILE A 86 -12.19 7.44 7.90
C ILE A 86 -12.40 5.92 7.98
N GLY A 87 -12.59 5.40 9.18
CA GLY A 87 -12.99 4.02 9.43
C GLY A 87 -14.47 3.79 9.17
N PHE A 88 -14.80 2.65 8.58
CA PHE A 88 -16.19 2.22 8.43
C PHE A 88 -16.67 1.48 9.69
N GLY A 89 -17.82 1.89 10.23
CA GLY A 89 -18.43 1.28 11.40
C GLY A 89 -17.71 1.68 12.68
N ASP A 90 -17.36 0.69 13.51
CA ASP A 90 -16.67 0.92 14.80
C ASP A 90 -15.13 0.97 14.67
N ARG A 91 -14.61 1.06 13.44
CA ARG A 91 -13.18 1.21 13.16
C ARG A 91 -12.76 2.65 13.40
N GLU A 92 -11.52 2.83 13.86
CA GLU A 92 -10.96 4.16 14.16
C GLU A 92 -9.70 4.38 13.33
N TYR A 93 -9.85 5.03 12.17
CA TYR A 93 -8.77 5.30 11.23
C TYR A 93 -8.66 6.81 11.04
N TRP A 94 -7.57 7.43 11.49
CA TRP A 94 -7.47 8.90 11.49
C TRP A 94 -6.69 9.42 10.29
N ALA A 95 -7.34 10.28 9.52
CA ALA A 95 -6.77 11.03 8.40
C ALA A 95 -6.50 12.49 8.78
N PHE A 96 -5.40 13.06 8.31
CA PHE A 96 -4.94 14.41 8.68
C PHE A 96 -4.65 15.26 7.45
N THR A 97 -5.14 16.51 7.46
CA THR A 97 -4.85 17.49 6.40
C THR A 97 -3.87 18.57 6.85
N ASN A 98 -3.02 19.05 5.95
CA ASN A 98 -2.20 20.24 6.23
C ASN A 98 -3.01 21.54 6.07
N GLU A 99 -2.34 22.69 6.21
CA GLU A 99 -2.95 24.02 6.09
C GLU A 99 -3.52 24.34 4.69
N TYR A 100 -3.19 23.52 3.68
CA TYR A 100 -3.67 23.62 2.30
C TYR A 100 -4.79 22.62 1.99
N GLY A 101 -5.28 21.87 2.99
CA GLY A 101 -6.29 20.83 2.78
C GLY A 101 -5.76 19.60 2.02
N GLN A 102 -4.44 19.40 1.94
CA GLN A 102 -3.87 18.17 1.38
C GLN A 102 -3.88 17.07 2.44
N LEU A 103 -4.32 15.86 2.08
CA LEU A 103 -4.29 14.69 2.96
C LEU A 103 -2.84 14.20 3.08
N VAL A 104 -2.18 14.45 4.21
CA VAL A 104 -0.74 14.23 4.36
C VAL A 104 -0.39 13.00 5.20
N ARG A 105 -1.32 12.53 6.03
CA ARG A 105 -1.09 11.39 6.92
C ARG A 105 -2.39 10.63 7.19
N VAL A 106 -2.30 9.31 7.25
CA VAL A 106 -3.35 8.43 7.76
C VAL A 106 -2.74 7.47 8.76
N VAL A 107 -3.38 7.26 9.91
CA VAL A 107 -2.92 6.28 10.92
C VAL A 107 -4.06 5.40 11.38
N ALA A 108 -3.74 4.15 11.73
CA ALA A 108 -4.63 3.26 12.43
C ALA A 108 -3.82 2.35 13.36
N LYS A 109 -4.31 2.17 14.58
CA LYS A 109 -3.69 1.22 15.51
C LYS A 109 -3.79 -0.21 15.01
N GLU A 110 -4.93 -0.54 14.43
CA GLU A 110 -5.23 -1.85 13.85
C GLU A 110 -6.09 -1.66 12.61
N ILE A 111 -5.71 -2.30 11.50
CA ILE A 111 -6.51 -2.40 10.29
C ILE A 111 -7.23 -3.73 10.32
N VAL A 112 -8.56 -3.68 10.35
CA VAL A 112 -9.44 -4.85 10.33
C VAL A 112 -10.08 -4.98 8.95
N PRO A 113 -9.82 -6.07 8.20
CA PRO A 113 -10.43 -6.29 6.89
C PRO A 113 -11.96 -6.25 6.94
N GLN A 114 -12.57 -5.86 5.82
CA GLN A 114 -14.02 -5.92 5.62
C GLN A 114 -14.50 -7.37 5.66
N ASP A 115 -15.69 -7.60 6.22
CA ASP A 115 -16.43 -8.86 6.17
C ASP A 115 -17.73 -8.68 5.39
N ASP A 116 -17.70 -9.00 4.11
CA ASP A 116 -18.85 -8.87 3.19
C ASP A 116 -20.06 -9.73 3.57
N SER A 117 -19.89 -10.69 4.48
CA SER A 117 -20.97 -11.56 4.95
C SER A 117 -21.74 -10.99 6.14
N THR A 118 -21.17 -10.03 6.86
CA THR A 118 -21.78 -9.44 8.06
C THR A 118 -21.91 -7.93 8.01
N GLU A 119 -21.13 -7.25 7.17
CA GLU A 119 -21.14 -5.80 7.03
C GLU A 119 -22.07 -5.35 5.88
N PRO A 120 -22.67 -4.15 5.99
CA PRO A 120 -23.65 -3.65 5.01
C PRO A 120 -22.94 -3.12 3.75
N VAL A 121 -22.45 -4.03 2.92
CA VAL A 121 -21.83 -3.71 1.63
C VAL A 121 -22.84 -3.77 0.49
N THR A 122 -22.56 -3.03 -0.58
CA THR A 122 -23.25 -3.14 -1.87
C THR A 122 -23.01 -4.51 -2.51
N SER A 123 -23.76 -4.84 -3.56
CA SER A 123 -23.57 -6.10 -4.32
C SER A 123 -22.17 -6.27 -4.93
N ASN A 124 -21.39 -5.19 -5.00
CA ASN A 124 -20.02 -5.18 -5.52
C ASN A 124 -18.97 -5.21 -4.39
N GLY A 125 -19.38 -5.43 -3.13
CA GLY A 125 -18.48 -5.46 -1.97
C GLY A 125 -17.98 -4.09 -1.52
N ARG A 126 -18.67 -3.00 -1.89
CA ARG A 126 -18.29 -1.63 -1.52
C ARG A 126 -19.12 -1.11 -0.35
N TYR A 127 -18.57 -0.26 0.51
CA TYR A 127 -19.39 0.42 1.53
C TYR A 127 -20.26 1.52 0.91
N TYR A 128 -19.74 2.21 -0.10
CA TYR A 128 -20.43 3.31 -0.77
C TYR A 128 -20.48 3.09 -2.30
N HIS A 129 -21.47 3.70 -2.95
CA HIS A 129 -21.70 3.51 -4.38
C HIS A 129 -20.68 4.23 -5.27
N ASP A 130 -20.09 5.31 -4.78
CA ASP A 130 -19.10 6.13 -5.45
C ASP A 130 -18.21 6.81 -4.39
N GLU A 131 -17.12 7.41 -4.84
CA GLU A 131 -16.10 8.03 -4.02
C GLU A 131 -16.10 9.55 -4.16
N ALA A 132 -15.39 10.23 -3.26
CA ALA A 132 -15.15 11.65 -3.31
C ALA A 132 -14.44 12.11 -4.58
N LYS A 133 -14.90 13.22 -5.16
CA LYS A 133 -14.37 13.82 -6.39
C LYS A 133 -13.28 14.84 -6.06
N VAL A 134 -12.22 14.38 -5.39
CA VAL A 134 -11.06 15.21 -5.01
C VAL A 134 -10.39 15.80 -6.26
N PRO A 135 -10.02 17.09 -6.29
CA PRO A 135 -9.40 17.70 -7.47
C PRO A 135 -8.20 16.90 -7.99
N GLY A 136 -8.21 16.58 -9.28
CA GLY A 136 -7.26 15.69 -9.96
C GLY A 136 -7.82 14.30 -10.28
N THR A 137 -8.89 13.85 -9.61
CA THR A 137 -9.55 12.56 -9.90
C THR A 137 -10.35 12.56 -11.21
N GLU A 138 -10.67 13.74 -11.74
CA GLU A 138 -11.31 13.92 -13.05
C GLU A 138 -10.36 13.64 -14.23
N LEU A 139 -9.04 13.53 -13.97
CA LEU A 139 -8.04 13.27 -15.00
C LEU A 139 -8.11 11.81 -15.46
N PRO A 140 -7.98 11.52 -16.76
CA PRO A 140 -8.26 10.19 -17.32
C PRO A 140 -7.28 9.08 -16.90
N ASN A 141 -6.11 9.45 -16.37
CA ASN A 141 -5.09 8.50 -15.91
C ASN A 141 -5.08 8.33 -14.38
N TYR A 142 -5.99 9.01 -13.68
CA TYR A 142 -6.09 8.98 -12.24
C TYR A 142 -7.42 8.36 -11.82
N ASP A 143 -7.37 7.53 -10.78
CA ASP A 143 -8.53 7.01 -10.09
C ASP A 143 -8.77 7.79 -8.80
N GLN A 144 -9.96 7.57 -8.24
CA GLN A 144 -10.30 7.92 -6.86
C GLN A 144 -9.67 6.88 -5.92
N GLY A 145 -8.34 6.94 -5.79
CA GLY A 145 -7.56 5.94 -5.06
C GLY A 145 -7.73 6.07 -3.55
N HIS A 146 -8.26 5.03 -2.92
CA HIS A 146 -8.31 4.92 -1.47
C HIS A 146 -6.90 4.85 -0.86
N VAL A 147 -6.68 5.55 0.25
CA VAL A 147 -5.47 5.36 1.07
C VAL A 147 -5.60 4.07 1.89
N ILE A 148 -6.78 3.86 2.50
CA ILE A 148 -7.21 2.57 3.06
C ILE A 148 -8.44 2.11 2.27
N ALA A 149 -8.32 1.01 1.52
CA ALA A 149 -9.40 0.49 0.68
C ALA A 149 -10.67 0.08 1.45
N ASP A 150 -11.81 0.03 0.73
CA ASP A 150 -13.07 -0.57 1.21
C ASP A 150 -12.82 -1.94 1.88
N SER A 151 -12.05 -2.80 1.21
CA SER A 151 -11.75 -4.16 1.72
C SER A 151 -10.90 -4.21 3.00
N LEU A 152 -10.35 -3.06 3.43
CA LEU A 152 -9.61 -2.87 4.67
C LEU A 152 -10.39 -2.02 5.69
N GLY A 153 -11.64 -1.69 5.41
CA GLY A 153 -12.50 -0.95 6.32
C GLY A 153 -12.47 0.57 6.15
N GLY A 154 -11.90 1.11 5.08
CA GLY A 154 -11.88 2.55 4.84
C GLY A 154 -13.15 3.06 4.13
N VAL A 155 -13.57 4.29 4.45
CA VAL A 155 -14.71 4.96 3.81
C VAL A 155 -14.32 5.68 2.51
N SER A 156 -15.29 6.25 1.79
CA SER A 156 -15.08 6.81 0.45
C SER A 156 -15.08 8.34 0.37
N ASN A 157 -15.03 9.03 1.51
CA ASN A 157 -15.02 10.50 1.58
C ASN A 157 -13.67 11.10 1.19
N ALA A 158 -13.61 12.43 1.03
CA ALA A 158 -12.41 13.12 0.57
C ALA A 158 -11.17 12.84 1.43
N TYR A 159 -11.33 12.54 2.71
CA TYR A 159 -10.22 12.35 3.64
C TYR A 159 -9.58 10.97 3.58
N ASN A 160 -10.10 10.07 2.73
CA ASN A 160 -9.50 8.77 2.43
C ASN A 160 -9.22 8.56 0.93
N ILE A 161 -9.55 9.52 0.07
CA ILE A 161 -9.42 9.39 -1.39
C ILE A 161 -8.36 10.34 -1.91
N THR A 162 -7.46 9.88 -2.77
CA THR A 162 -6.49 10.74 -3.46
C THR A 162 -6.52 10.48 -4.97
N PRO A 163 -6.23 11.48 -5.82
CA PRO A 163 -5.92 11.22 -7.22
C PRO A 163 -4.70 10.30 -7.31
N GLN A 164 -4.91 9.04 -7.68
CA GLN A 164 -3.85 8.04 -7.77
C GLN A 164 -3.76 7.46 -9.19
N ASP A 165 -2.55 7.30 -9.73
CA ASP A 165 -2.38 6.72 -11.08
C ASP A 165 -3.11 5.38 -11.19
N SER A 166 -3.95 5.23 -12.22
CA SER A 166 -4.87 4.08 -12.31
C SER A 166 -4.16 2.73 -12.38
N THR A 167 -2.96 2.66 -13.00
CA THR A 167 -2.19 1.41 -13.06
C THR A 167 -1.57 1.10 -11.70
N LEU A 168 -1.04 2.12 -11.02
CA LEU A 168 -0.53 1.99 -9.65
C LEU A 168 -1.63 1.51 -8.68
N ASN A 169 -2.79 2.16 -8.73
CA ASN A 169 -3.94 1.88 -7.88
C ASN A 169 -4.46 0.44 -8.06
N ARG A 170 -4.71 0.04 -9.31
CA ARG A 170 -5.39 -1.25 -9.61
C ARG A 170 -4.45 -2.45 -9.61
N HIS A 171 -3.19 -2.26 -10.00
CA HIS A 171 -2.27 -3.35 -10.32
C HIS A 171 -0.83 -3.14 -9.83
N GLY A 172 -0.53 -2.01 -9.20
CA GLY A 172 0.81 -1.68 -8.73
C GLY A 172 1.03 -1.98 -7.24
N ASN A 173 1.92 -1.20 -6.63
CA ASN A 173 2.31 -1.35 -5.23
C ASN A 173 1.15 -1.15 -4.24
N GLN A 174 0.20 -0.24 -4.55
CA GLN A 174 -1.01 -0.04 -3.74
C GLN A 174 -1.81 -1.35 -3.62
N ALA A 175 -2.24 -1.91 -4.76
CA ALA A 175 -3.00 -3.16 -4.80
C ALA A 175 -2.25 -4.34 -4.17
N TYR A 176 -0.91 -4.39 -4.33
CA TYR A 176 -0.09 -5.43 -3.69
C TYR A 176 -0.09 -5.31 -2.16
N MET A 177 0.16 -4.13 -1.63
CA MET A 177 0.13 -3.85 -0.18
C MET A 177 -1.23 -4.22 0.41
N GLU A 178 -2.32 -3.77 -0.20
CA GLU A 178 -3.69 -4.08 0.27
C GLU A 178 -3.96 -5.58 0.30
N LYS A 179 -3.52 -6.30 -0.73
CA LYS A 179 -3.64 -7.75 -0.79
C LYS A 179 -2.85 -8.43 0.33
N VAL A 180 -1.64 -7.97 0.61
CA VAL A 180 -0.78 -8.54 1.67
C VAL A 180 -1.44 -8.36 3.05
N ILE A 181 -1.96 -7.17 3.34
CA ILE A 181 -2.68 -6.88 4.59
C ILE A 181 -3.93 -7.76 4.71
N ARG A 182 -4.75 -7.84 3.65
CA ARG A 182 -5.96 -8.67 3.65
C ARG A 182 -5.67 -10.16 3.83
N ASP A 183 -4.68 -10.69 3.13
CA ASP A 183 -4.27 -12.10 3.24
C ASP A 183 -3.71 -12.44 4.64
N ALA A 184 -3.17 -11.44 5.35
CA ALA A 184 -2.70 -11.58 6.72
C ALA A 184 -3.83 -11.51 7.76
N GLY A 185 -5.05 -11.10 7.36
CA GLY A 185 -6.18 -10.87 8.27
C GLY A 185 -6.16 -9.49 8.93
N GLY A 186 -5.41 -8.53 8.39
CA GLY A 186 -5.22 -7.20 8.97
C GLY A 186 -3.75 -6.89 9.28
N CYS A 187 -3.51 -5.71 9.84
CA CYS A 187 -2.19 -5.28 10.32
C CYS A 187 -2.34 -4.33 11.53
N THR A 188 -1.24 -4.06 12.22
CA THR A 188 -1.18 -3.05 13.30
C THR A 188 -0.19 -1.94 12.98
N ASP A 189 -0.25 -0.85 13.74
CA ASP A 189 0.69 0.28 13.62
C ASP A 189 0.75 0.85 12.20
N PHE A 190 -0.41 0.94 11.55
CA PHE A 190 -0.52 1.41 10.18
C PHE A 190 -0.31 2.93 10.13
N GLU A 191 0.59 3.37 9.27
CA GLU A 191 0.83 4.77 8.93
C GLU A 191 1.05 4.92 7.43
N ALA A 192 0.25 5.78 6.80
CA ALA A 192 0.50 6.28 5.46
C ALA A 192 0.97 7.73 5.54
N ILE A 193 2.11 8.04 4.93
CA ILE A 193 2.59 9.40 4.69
C ILE A 193 2.47 9.69 3.21
N ILE A 194 1.80 10.79 2.89
CA ILE A 194 1.46 11.19 1.52
C ILE A 194 2.18 12.50 1.22
N THR A 195 3.01 12.48 0.19
CA THR A 195 3.84 13.64 -0.19
C THR A 195 3.27 14.29 -1.44
N TYR A 196 3.37 15.61 -1.51
CA TYR A 196 2.90 16.42 -2.62
C TYR A 196 4.07 17.19 -3.24
N PRO A 197 4.02 17.48 -4.55
CA PRO A 197 5.08 18.22 -5.23
C PRO A 197 5.09 19.71 -4.89
N ASN A 198 3.94 20.25 -4.45
CA ASN A 198 3.74 21.64 -4.03
C ASN A 198 2.45 21.74 -3.20
N THR A 199 2.07 22.95 -2.80
CA THR A 199 0.91 23.25 -1.94
C THR A 199 -0.37 23.57 -2.71
N GLU A 200 -0.33 23.58 -4.05
CA GLU A 200 -1.45 23.98 -4.92
C GLU A 200 -2.24 22.78 -5.44
N THR A 201 -1.60 21.63 -5.61
CA THR A 201 -2.24 20.43 -6.15
C THR A 201 -2.73 19.47 -5.07
N HIS A 202 -3.86 18.80 -5.32
CA HIS A 202 -4.30 17.67 -4.50
C HIS A 202 -3.86 16.31 -5.06
N ILE A 203 -3.01 16.28 -6.09
CA ILE A 203 -2.39 15.06 -6.64
C ILE A 203 -1.09 14.78 -5.89
N PRO A 204 -1.00 13.68 -5.11
CA PRO A 204 0.24 13.30 -4.45
C PRO A 204 1.33 12.97 -5.45
N SER A 205 2.59 13.22 -5.10
CA SER A 205 3.75 12.70 -5.82
C SER A 205 4.15 11.31 -5.35
N LYS A 206 3.91 10.97 -4.07
CA LYS A 206 4.48 9.78 -3.45
C LYS A 206 3.72 9.31 -2.22
N TYR A 207 3.76 8.00 -1.98
CA TYR A 207 3.25 7.36 -0.78
C TYR A 207 4.35 6.60 -0.05
N LYS A 208 4.28 6.61 1.27
CA LYS A 208 5.04 5.73 2.16
C LYS A 208 4.10 5.11 3.18
N TYR A 209 3.95 3.80 3.12
CA TYR A 209 3.17 3.01 4.06
C TYR A 209 4.11 2.26 5.01
N THR A 210 3.81 2.31 6.29
CA THR A 210 4.48 1.53 7.34
C THR A 210 3.41 0.77 8.12
N TYR A 211 3.56 -0.53 8.32
CA TYR A 211 2.60 -1.35 9.06
C TYR A 211 3.26 -2.64 9.55
N THR A 212 2.69 -3.22 10.61
CA THR A 212 3.20 -4.44 11.24
C THR A 212 2.30 -5.63 10.91
N ILE A 213 2.88 -6.72 10.40
CA ILE A 213 2.20 -8.00 10.22
C ILE A 213 2.97 -9.07 10.99
N LYS A 214 2.30 -9.74 11.94
CA LYS A 214 2.88 -10.85 12.74
C LYS A 214 4.19 -10.46 13.43
N GLY A 215 4.31 -9.21 13.88
CA GLY A 215 5.49 -8.68 14.56
C GLY A 215 6.59 -8.15 13.64
N GLU A 216 6.46 -8.28 12.32
CA GLU A 216 7.41 -7.74 11.35
C GLU A 216 6.92 -6.40 10.79
N VAL A 217 7.78 -5.39 10.87
CA VAL A 217 7.50 -4.05 10.33
C VAL A 217 7.80 -4.05 8.83
N ILE A 218 6.80 -3.69 8.04
CA ILE A 218 6.86 -3.59 6.58
C ILE A 218 6.82 -2.11 6.20
N VAL A 219 7.65 -1.74 5.22
CA VAL A 219 7.70 -0.39 4.65
C VAL A 219 7.58 -0.49 3.13
N ASP A 220 6.50 0.07 2.60
CA ASP A 220 6.24 0.17 1.16
C ASP A 220 6.29 1.64 0.74
N GLU A 221 7.15 1.97 -0.22
CA GLU A 221 7.37 3.34 -0.67
C GLU A 221 7.39 3.39 -2.20
N PHE A 222 6.55 4.24 -2.79
CA PHE A 222 6.37 4.31 -4.24
C PHE A 222 5.86 5.69 -4.70
N GLU A 223 6.27 6.07 -5.91
CA GLU A 223 5.85 7.30 -6.59
C GLU A 223 4.45 7.12 -7.21
N ASN A 224 3.66 8.20 -7.25
CA ASN A 224 2.33 8.24 -7.84
C ASN A 224 2.38 8.38 -9.37
N VAL A 225 2.97 7.38 -10.03
CA VAL A 225 3.18 7.36 -11.47
C VAL A 225 2.86 5.96 -12.01
N ASN A 226 2.66 5.88 -13.32
CA ASN A 226 2.42 4.61 -13.99
C ASN A 226 3.66 3.68 -13.88
N PRO A 227 3.57 2.55 -13.15
CA PRO A 227 4.71 1.66 -12.93
C PRO A 227 5.18 0.99 -14.22
N ASP A 228 4.29 0.73 -15.18
CA ASP A 228 4.67 0.11 -16.47
C ASP A 228 5.54 1.05 -17.30
N LYS A 229 5.23 2.36 -17.29
CA LYS A 229 6.05 3.36 -17.97
C LYS A 229 7.43 3.50 -17.33
N VAL A 230 7.50 3.55 -16.00
CA VAL A 230 8.77 3.62 -15.27
C VAL A 230 9.61 2.37 -15.54
N ASN A 231 9.02 1.18 -15.40
CA ASN A 231 9.72 -0.08 -15.64
C ASN A 231 10.21 -0.20 -17.08
N LYS A 232 9.41 0.22 -18.06
CA LYS A 232 9.81 0.25 -19.47
C LYS A 232 11.01 1.17 -19.68
N ALA A 233 10.97 2.39 -19.15
CA ALA A 233 12.06 3.35 -19.26
C ALA A 233 13.35 2.83 -18.59
N LEU A 234 13.24 2.17 -17.42
CA LEU A 234 14.38 1.55 -16.75
C LEU A 234 15.02 0.44 -17.59
N ILE A 235 14.21 -0.42 -18.22
CA ILE A 235 14.69 -1.49 -19.11
C ILE A 235 15.37 -0.89 -20.34
N GLU A 236 14.79 0.14 -20.95
CA GLU A 236 15.38 0.81 -22.12
C GLU A 236 16.71 1.49 -21.78
N ASN A 237 16.78 2.18 -20.64
CA ASN A 237 18.01 2.80 -20.14
C ASN A 237 19.08 1.76 -19.80
N GLN A 238 18.69 0.62 -19.23
CA GLN A 238 19.60 -0.48 -18.96
C GLN A 238 20.16 -1.05 -20.27
N LYS A 239 19.30 -1.32 -21.26
CA LYS A 239 19.75 -1.78 -22.59
C LYS A 239 20.69 -0.78 -23.27
N ALA A 240 20.40 0.52 -23.18
CA ALA A 240 21.27 1.56 -23.72
C ALA A 240 22.63 1.58 -23.02
N THR A 241 22.63 1.42 -21.69
CA THR A 241 23.86 1.32 -20.89
C THR A 241 24.68 0.08 -21.28
N ASP A 242 24.03 -1.08 -21.35
CA ASP A 242 24.65 -2.34 -21.75
C ASP A 242 25.24 -2.24 -23.17
N LEU A 243 24.50 -1.65 -24.12
CA LEU A 243 24.97 -1.42 -25.48
C LEU A 243 26.18 -0.48 -25.52
N SER A 244 26.15 0.66 -24.83
CA SER A 244 27.28 1.61 -24.77
C SER A 244 28.55 1.03 -24.15
N SER A 245 28.42 -0.05 -23.36
CA SER A 245 29.56 -0.78 -22.82
C SER A 245 30.33 -1.54 -23.91
N VAL A 246 29.67 -1.88 -25.02
CA VAL A 246 30.20 -2.69 -26.12
C VAL A 246 30.40 -1.86 -27.39
N ASP A 247 29.38 -1.12 -27.84
CA ASP A 247 29.41 -0.18 -28.97
C ASP A 247 30.24 1.05 -28.60
N LYS A 248 31.49 1.11 -29.08
CA LYS A 248 32.45 2.15 -28.68
C LYS A 248 32.39 3.39 -29.55
N ASP A 249 31.94 3.25 -30.79
CA ASP A 249 31.78 4.38 -31.70
C ASP A 249 30.36 5.01 -31.63
N GLY A 250 29.43 4.35 -30.94
CA GLY A 250 28.09 4.84 -30.66
C GLY A 250 27.18 4.84 -31.89
N ASN A 251 27.49 4.04 -32.91
CA ASN A 251 26.75 4.01 -34.17
C ASN A 251 25.46 3.14 -34.09
N GLY A 252 25.20 2.49 -32.94
CA GLY A 252 24.05 1.64 -32.69
C GLY A 252 24.18 0.22 -33.23
N ARG A 253 25.34 -0.15 -33.77
CA ARG A 253 25.69 -1.48 -34.27
C ARG A 253 27.00 -1.94 -33.64
N VAL A 254 27.03 -3.20 -33.24
CA VAL A 254 28.21 -3.81 -32.65
C VAL A 254 28.94 -4.64 -33.68
N THR A 255 30.22 -4.33 -33.88
CA THR A 255 31.11 -5.13 -34.71
C THR A 255 31.65 -6.35 -33.95
N ILE A 256 32.11 -7.37 -34.68
CA ILE A 256 32.81 -8.52 -34.08
C ILE A 256 34.03 -8.07 -33.27
N ALA A 257 34.72 -7.00 -33.71
CA ALA A 257 35.89 -6.46 -33.02
C ALA A 257 35.50 -5.87 -31.65
N GLU A 258 34.43 -5.10 -31.60
CA GLU A 258 33.89 -4.54 -30.34
C GLU A 258 33.39 -5.63 -29.40
N ALA A 259 32.66 -6.61 -29.92
CA ALA A 259 32.20 -7.75 -29.12
C ALA A 259 33.39 -8.53 -28.51
N LYS A 260 34.45 -8.77 -29.29
CA LYS A 260 35.68 -9.42 -28.78
C LYS A 260 36.41 -8.55 -27.77
N ALA A 261 36.50 -7.24 -28.00
CA ALA A 261 37.12 -6.30 -27.07
C ALA A 261 36.37 -6.22 -25.73
N ALA A 262 35.05 -6.38 -25.76
CA ALA A 262 34.21 -6.51 -24.56
C ALA A 262 34.29 -7.92 -23.90
N GLY A 263 35.09 -8.84 -24.45
CA GLY A 263 35.35 -10.16 -23.87
C GLY A 263 34.36 -11.26 -24.28
N TYR A 264 33.48 -11.02 -25.24
CA TYR A 264 32.55 -12.03 -25.72
C TYR A 264 33.23 -13.08 -26.63
N LYS A 265 32.81 -14.33 -26.49
CA LYS A 265 33.27 -15.45 -27.34
C LYS A 265 32.36 -15.55 -28.55
N MET A 266 32.97 -15.84 -29.71
CA MET A 266 32.26 -16.08 -30.95
C MET A 266 31.99 -17.60 -31.14
N PRO A 267 30.97 -17.99 -31.92
CA PRO A 267 29.98 -17.10 -32.55
C PRO A 267 28.94 -16.59 -31.55
N ILE A 268 28.41 -15.39 -31.82
CA ILE A 268 27.25 -14.85 -31.12
C ILE A 268 26.00 -15.34 -31.84
N THR A 269 25.13 -16.07 -31.16
CA THR A 269 23.91 -16.66 -31.75
C THR A 269 22.68 -15.79 -31.51
N LYS A 270 21.58 -16.07 -32.24
CA LYS A 270 20.25 -15.42 -32.10
C LYS A 270 19.73 -15.31 -30.66
N ASP A 271 20.14 -16.22 -29.77
CA ASP A 271 19.73 -16.22 -28.37
C ASP A 271 20.50 -15.19 -27.50
N HIS A 272 21.62 -14.67 -28.00
CA HIS A 272 22.45 -13.71 -27.30
C HIS A 272 21.94 -12.28 -27.52
N TRP A 273 21.84 -11.49 -26.45
CA TRP A 273 21.27 -10.14 -26.50
C TRP A 273 21.99 -9.21 -27.49
N LEU A 274 23.29 -9.42 -27.69
CA LEU A 274 24.14 -8.64 -28.60
C LEU A 274 23.79 -8.88 -30.09
N TYR A 275 23.27 -10.07 -30.43
CA TYR A 275 23.03 -10.49 -31.82
C TYR A 275 22.16 -9.49 -32.60
N GLN A 276 21.13 -8.93 -31.99
CA GLN A 276 20.23 -7.96 -32.62
C GLN A 276 20.93 -6.65 -33.06
N TYR A 277 22.11 -6.37 -32.50
CA TYR A 277 22.93 -5.20 -32.81
C TYR A 277 24.08 -5.53 -33.77
N MET A 278 24.25 -6.80 -34.14
CA MET A 278 25.33 -7.26 -35.02
C MET A 278 24.80 -7.54 -36.44
N ASP A 279 25.71 -7.53 -37.41
CA ASP A 279 25.40 -7.78 -38.82
C ASP A 279 25.56 -9.27 -39.15
N ASP A 280 24.44 -10.01 -39.19
CA ASP A 280 24.36 -11.37 -39.73
C ASP A 280 24.07 -11.30 -41.24
N ARG A 281 25.11 -11.55 -42.04
CA ARG A 281 25.07 -11.34 -43.50
C ARG A 281 24.48 -12.51 -44.28
N ASP A 282 24.61 -13.72 -43.76
CA ASP A 282 24.12 -14.94 -44.42
C ASP A 282 22.81 -15.46 -43.81
N GLY A 283 22.40 -14.89 -42.67
CA GLY A 283 21.10 -15.12 -42.04
C GLY A 283 21.02 -16.44 -41.27
N ASP A 284 22.15 -17.11 -41.05
CA ASP A 284 22.21 -18.43 -40.43
C ASP A 284 21.88 -18.40 -38.93
N GLY A 285 21.88 -17.22 -38.31
CA GLY A 285 21.63 -17.03 -36.88
C GLY A 285 22.87 -16.99 -36.01
N MET A 286 24.05 -16.85 -36.59
CA MET A 286 25.35 -16.75 -35.94
C MET A 286 26.14 -15.56 -36.47
N VAL A 287 26.94 -14.91 -35.62
CA VAL A 287 27.84 -13.83 -36.03
C VAL A 287 29.24 -14.09 -35.50
N GLY A 288 30.24 -14.02 -36.38
CA GLY A 288 31.65 -14.11 -36.03
C GLY A 288 32.26 -15.51 -36.04
N GLU A 289 31.68 -16.42 -36.83
CA GLU A 289 32.28 -17.71 -37.19
C GLU A 289 33.71 -17.59 -37.74
#